data_AF-A0A7F5RJE8-F1
#
_entry.id   AF-A0A7F5RJE8-F1
#
_cell.length_a   1.000
_cell.length_b   1.000
_cell.length_c   1.000
_cell.angle_alpha   90.00
_cell.angle_beta   90.00
_cell.angle_gamma   90.00
#
_symmetry.space_group_name_H-M   'P 1'
#
loop_
_entity.id
_entity.type
_entity.pdbx_description
1 polymer ?
#
loop_
_entity_poly.entity_id
_entity_poly.type
_entity_poly.pdbx_seq_one_letter_code
_entity_poly.pdbx_strand_id
1 'polypeptide(L)'
;MAVFKIRKSYCKFIVWSGMIFFLIFIVTRWINSYQLIDDVDRRKRILIMDQYIKAKSTSKACKQPNLPVYSPQLMQFFEEVQPIDCSSAGSPWVSCENSECKIEDEAKRKFGEITCTFTDQIRVDDFTVVSGKSTMRTSVYILRDSDVVSQF
;
A
#
# COMPACT_ATOMS: atom_id res chain seq x y z
N MET A 1 -70.84 12.97 41.28
CA MET A 1 -70.64 12.32 39.95
C MET A 1 -69.23 12.46 39.36
N ALA A 2 -68.18 12.85 40.12
CA ALA A 2 -66.83 13.00 39.55
C ALA A 2 -65.95 11.73 39.66
N VAL A 3 -66.06 10.97 40.77
CA VAL A 3 -65.18 9.82 41.08
C VAL A 3 -65.34 8.64 40.11
N PHE A 4 -66.55 8.39 39.61
CA PHE A 4 -66.82 7.29 38.68
C PHE A 4 -66.24 7.55 37.27
N LYS A 5 -66.19 8.82 36.86
CA LYS A 5 -65.64 9.25 35.56
C LYS A 5 -64.12 9.12 35.54
N ILE A 6 -63.46 9.40 36.67
CA ILE A 6 -62.02 9.27 36.89
C ILE A 6 -61.60 7.79 36.83
N ARG A 7 -62.28 6.89 37.56
CA ARG A 7 -62.00 5.44 37.57
C ARG A 7 -62.21 4.77 36.20
N LYS A 8 -63.21 5.22 35.43
CA LYS A 8 -63.44 4.75 34.04
C LYS A 8 -62.36 5.28 33.07
N SER A 9 -61.81 6.46 33.31
CA SER A 9 -60.70 7.01 32.52
C SER A 9 -59.39 6.26 32.79
N TYR A 10 -59.08 5.97 34.05
CA TYR A 10 -57.88 5.19 34.42
C TYR A 10 -57.91 3.74 33.90
N CYS A 11 -59.05 3.04 33.94
CA CYS A 11 -59.16 1.72 33.30
C CYS A 11 -58.92 1.79 31.79
N LYS A 12 -59.41 2.82 31.11
CA LYS A 12 -59.15 3.00 29.67
C LYS A 12 -57.66 3.23 29.40
N PHE A 13 -56.98 4.04 30.21
CA PHE A 13 -55.54 4.26 30.07
C PHE A 13 -54.72 2.98 30.29
N ILE A 14 -55.07 2.16 31.28
CA ILE A 14 -54.38 0.89 31.54
C ILE A 14 -54.58 -0.10 30.40
N VAL A 15 -55.81 -0.21 29.87
CA VAL A 15 -56.10 -1.09 28.73
C VAL A 15 -55.40 -0.62 27.45
N TRP A 16 -55.40 0.69 27.17
CA TRP A 16 -54.69 1.26 26.02
C TRP A 16 -53.17 1.09 26.13
N SER A 17 -52.59 1.28 27.33
CA SER A 17 -51.18 1.02 27.58
C SER A 17 -50.81 -0.44 27.31
N GLY A 18 -51.60 -1.40 27.81
CA GLY A 18 -51.40 -2.83 27.55
C GLY A 18 -51.47 -3.20 26.07
N MET A 19 -52.43 -2.62 25.32
CA MET A 19 -52.54 -2.81 23.87
C MET A 19 -51.33 -2.25 23.12
N ILE A 20 -50.81 -1.09 23.53
CA ILE A 20 -49.62 -0.48 22.93
C ILE A 20 -48.38 -1.35 23.18
N PHE A 21 -48.18 -1.84 24.40
CA PHE A 21 -47.06 -2.75 24.69
C PHE A 21 -47.15 -4.06 23.90
N PHE A 22 -48.35 -4.60 23.70
CA PHE A 22 -48.56 -5.79 22.88
C PHE A 22 -48.23 -5.53 21.40
N LEU A 23 -48.63 -4.37 20.87
CA LEU A 23 -48.27 -3.97 19.50
C LEU A 23 -46.75 -3.77 19.34
N ILE A 24 -46.09 -3.13 20.31
CA ILE A 24 -44.62 -2.97 20.30
C ILE A 24 -43.93 -4.33 20.35
N PHE A 25 -44.43 -5.28 21.14
CA PHE A 25 -43.89 -6.64 21.22
C PHE A 25 -44.01 -7.38 19.88
N ILE A 26 -45.15 -7.25 19.19
CA ILE A 26 -45.33 -7.85 17.85
C ILE A 26 -44.36 -7.22 16.84
N VAL A 27 -44.24 -5.89 16.84
CA VAL A 27 -43.36 -5.17 15.90
C VAL A 27 -41.89 -5.51 16.13
N THR A 28 -41.43 -5.58 17.38
CA THR A 28 -40.04 -5.95 17.71
C THR A 28 -39.72 -7.38 17.32
N ARG A 29 -40.64 -8.33 17.53
CA ARG A 29 -40.51 -9.72 17.04
C ARG A 29 -40.42 -9.77 15.51
N TRP A 30 -41.22 -8.97 14.82
CA TRP A 30 -41.21 -8.87 13.37
C TRP A 30 -39.87 -8.32 12.86
N ILE A 31 -39.42 -7.15 13.34
CA ILE A 31 -38.14 -6.54 12.92
C ILE A 31 -36.95 -7.49 13.10
N ASN A 32 -36.85 -8.17 14.25
CA ASN A 32 -35.77 -9.12 14.51
C ASN A 32 -35.77 -10.30 13.52
N SER A 33 -36.94 -10.77 13.11
CA SER A 33 -37.03 -11.84 12.11
C SER A 33 -36.57 -11.40 10.72
N TYR A 34 -36.84 -10.15 10.32
CA TYR A 34 -36.36 -9.60 9.05
C TYR A 34 -34.84 -9.43 9.02
N GLN A 35 -34.23 -8.92 10.11
CA GLN A 35 -32.77 -8.74 10.16
C GLN A 35 -32.01 -10.07 10.05
N LEU A 36 -32.50 -11.13 10.70
CA LEU A 36 -31.87 -12.46 10.60
C LEU A 36 -31.91 -13.02 9.17
N ILE A 37 -33.00 -12.78 8.44
CA ILE A 37 -33.16 -13.25 7.05
C ILE A 37 -32.20 -12.50 6.11
N ASP A 38 -32.04 -11.18 6.29
CA ASP A 38 -31.13 -10.35 5.48
C ASP A 38 -29.65 -10.75 5.69
N ASP A 39 -29.24 -10.99 6.93
CA ASP A 39 -27.88 -11.46 7.24
C ASP A 39 -27.56 -12.83 6.62
N VAL A 40 -28.54 -13.74 6.60
CA VAL A 40 -28.39 -15.06 5.97
C VAL A 40 -28.29 -14.93 4.45
N ASP A 41 -29.10 -14.06 3.81
CA ASP A 41 -29.03 -13.81 2.37
C ASP A 41 -27.68 -13.18 1.98
N ARG A 42 -27.21 -12.18 2.75
CA ARG A 42 -25.92 -11.53 2.54
C ARG A 42 -24.75 -12.51 2.62
N ARG A 43 -24.73 -13.40 3.61
CA ARG A 43 -23.70 -14.45 3.74
C ARG A 43 -23.72 -15.40 2.55
N LYS A 44 -24.90 -15.83 2.10
CA LYS A 44 -25.03 -16.70 0.92
C LYS A 44 -24.46 -16.03 -0.34
N ARG A 45 -24.74 -14.74 -0.57
CA ARG A 45 -24.16 -13.99 -1.70
C ARG A 45 -22.64 -13.94 -1.65
N ILE A 46 -22.05 -13.70 -0.48
CA ILE A 46 -20.59 -13.68 -0.31
C ILE A 46 -19.98 -15.04 -0.61
N LEU A 47 -20.59 -16.13 -0.11
CA LEU A 47 -20.12 -17.49 -0.35
C LEU A 47 -20.19 -17.86 -1.84
N ILE A 48 -21.28 -17.49 -2.51
CA ILE A 48 -21.43 -17.70 -3.96
C ILE A 48 -20.32 -16.94 -4.71
N MET A 49 -20.07 -15.67 -4.36
CA MET A 49 -19.00 -14.88 -4.99
C MET A 49 -17.61 -15.49 -4.74
N ASP A 50 -17.32 -15.94 -3.51
CA ASP A 50 -16.05 -16.61 -3.18
C ASP A 50 -15.88 -17.92 -3.96
N GLN A 51 -16.95 -18.71 -4.11
CA GLN A 51 -16.96 -19.91 -4.95
C GLN A 51 -16.71 -19.59 -6.42
N TYR A 52 -17.35 -18.55 -6.96
CA TYR A 52 -17.09 -18.09 -8.34
C TYR A 52 -15.65 -17.61 -8.53
N ILE A 53 -15.10 -16.87 -7.57
CA ILE A 53 -13.71 -16.40 -7.60
C ILE A 53 -12.76 -17.60 -7.56
N LYS A 54 -12.95 -18.55 -6.65
CA LYS A 54 -12.13 -19.77 -6.52
C LYS A 54 -12.23 -20.69 -7.73
N ALA A 55 -13.43 -20.87 -8.29
CA ALA A 55 -13.63 -21.66 -9.51
C ALA A 55 -12.95 -21.01 -10.73
N LYS A 56 -12.85 -19.68 -10.76
CA LYS A 56 -12.20 -18.92 -11.83
C LYS A 56 -10.71 -18.65 -11.59
N SER A 57 -10.22 -18.77 -10.36
CA SER A 57 -8.84 -18.42 -9.98
C SER A 57 -7.81 -19.47 -10.37
N THR A 58 -8.22 -20.71 -10.66
CA THR A 58 -7.31 -21.75 -11.18
C THR A 58 -6.72 -21.42 -12.55
N SER A 59 -7.24 -20.42 -13.29
CA SER A 59 -6.68 -19.98 -14.57
C SER A 59 -6.12 -18.55 -14.60
N LYS A 60 -6.05 -17.85 -13.47
CA LYS A 60 -5.61 -16.45 -13.41
C LYS A 60 -4.45 -16.23 -12.45
N ALA A 61 -3.33 -16.89 -12.71
CA ALA A 61 -2.06 -16.23 -12.39
C ALA A 61 -1.99 -14.95 -13.24
N CYS A 62 -1.55 -13.84 -12.65
CA CYS A 62 -1.21 -12.65 -13.43
C CYS A 62 -0.14 -13.07 -14.44
N LYS A 63 -0.53 -13.23 -15.71
CA LYS A 63 0.45 -13.43 -16.78
C LYS A 63 1.08 -12.07 -17.02
N GLN A 64 2.40 -11.98 -16.84
CA GLN A 64 3.13 -10.79 -17.27
C GLN A 64 2.85 -10.58 -18.77
N PRO A 65 2.29 -9.43 -19.17
CA PRO A 65 2.01 -9.18 -20.57
C PRO A 65 3.34 -9.09 -21.34
N ASN A 66 3.38 -9.66 -22.54
CA ASN A 66 4.48 -9.44 -23.47
C ASN A 66 4.29 -8.06 -24.11
N LEU A 67 4.91 -7.05 -23.52
CA LEU A 67 4.91 -5.68 -24.01
C LEU A 67 6.11 -5.48 -24.94
N PRO A 68 5.90 -5.18 -26.24
CA PRO A 68 7.01 -4.90 -27.13
C PRO A 68 7.71 -3.61 -26.69
N VAL A 69 9.03 -3.67 -26.50
CA VAL A 69 9.87 -2.54 -26.04
C VAL A 69 9.67 -1.30 -26.92
N TYR A 70 9.53 -1.51 -28.23
CA TYR A 70 9.36 -0.46 -29.24
C TYR A 70 7.92 -0.37 -29.77
N SER A 71 6.92 -0.50 -28.90
CA SER A 71 5.53 -0.36 -29.34
C SER A 71 5.28 1.07 -29.85
N PRO A 72 4.60 1.27 -31.00
CA PRO A 72 4.31 2.61 -31.52
C PRO A 72 3.57 3.49 -30.51
N GLN A 73 2.70 2.88 -29.67
CA GLN A 73 1.96 3.60 -28.63
C GLN A 73 2.83 4.01 -27.43
N LEU A 74 3.97 3.36 -27.18
CA LEU A 74 4.92 3.77 -26.14
C LEU A 74 5.97 4.74 -26.69
N MET A 75 6.43 4.51 -27.92
CA MET A 75 7.44 5.34 -28.58
C MET A 75 6.94 6.76 -28.86
N GLN A 76 5.63 7.00 -28.97
CA GLN A 76 5.08 8.37 -29.07
C GLN A 76 5.36 9.25 -27.83
N PHE A 77 5.65 8.62 -26.69
CA PHE A 77 6.03 9.31 -25.45
C PHE A 77 7.53 9.28 -25.20
N PHE A 78 8.29 8.59 -26.05
CA PHE A 78 9.72 8.51 -25.92
C PHE A 78 10.35 9.77 -26.50
N GLU A 79 11.07 10.51 -25.66
CA GLU A 79 11.87 11.65 -26.06
C GLU A 79 13.34 11.26 -26.00
N GLU A 80 14.02 11.33 -27.14
CA GLU A 80 15.45 11.07 -27.20
C GLU A 80 16.18 12.27 -26.57
N VAL A 81 16.68 12.06 -25.35
CA VAL A 81 17.49 13.04 -24.64
C VAL A 81 18.94 12.91 -25.06
N GLN A 82 19.61 14.04 -25.29
CA GLN A 82 21.04 14.02 -25.62
C GLN A 82 21.83 13.44 -24.43
N PRO A 83 22.86 12.62 -24.70
CA PRO A 83 23.77 12.16 -23.66
C PRO A 83 24.36 13.34 -22.89
N ILE A 84 24.51 13.17 -21.57
CA ILE A 84 25.16 14.19 -20.74
C ILE A 84 26.64 14.25 -21.12
N ASP A 85 27.10 15.43 -21.56
CA ASP A 85 28.53 15.66 -21.85
C ASP A 85 29.31 15.89 -20.55
N CYS A 86 29.96 14.83 -20.06
CA CYS A 86 30.82 14.87 -18.88
C CYS A 86 32.24 15.36 -19.17
N SER A 87 32.58 15.74 -20.42
CA SER A 87 33.95 16.12 -20.80
C SER A 87 34.48 17.33 -20.03
N SER A 88 33.58 18.23 -19.62
CA SER A 88 33.91 19.44 -18.85
C SER A 88 34.02 19.22 -17.34
N ALA A 89 33.48 18.10 -16.82
CA ALA A 89 33.40 17.82 -15.39
C ALA A 89 34.75 17.39 -14.77
N GLY A 90 35.73 17.02 -15.61
CA GLY A 90 37.02 16.49 -15.17
C GLY A 90 36.93 15.06 -14.61
N SER A 91 38.06 14.54 -14.13
CA SER A 91 38.12 13.18 -13.58
C SER A 91 37.27 13.05 -12.29
N PRO A 92 36.50 11.97 -12.13
CA PRO A 92 35.74 11.73 -10.92
C PRO A 92 36.68 11.55 -9.72
N TRP A 93 36.20 11.92 -8.53
CA TRP A 93 36.96 11.72 -7.28
C TRP A 93 36.81 10.30 -6.75
N VAL A 94 35.66 9.69 -7.00
CA VAL A 94 35.31 8.33 -6.58
C VAL A 94 34.64 7.62 -7.75
N SER A 95 35.06 6.41 -8.05
CA SER A 95 34.42 5.49 -8.99
C SER A 95 33.82 4.32 -8.21
N CYS A 96 32.67 3.81 -8.65
CA CYS A 96 32.04 2.64 -8.06
C CYS A 96 31.76 1.60 -9.14
N GLU A 97 32.27 0.39 -8.98
CA GLU A 97 32.07 -0.73 -9.89
C GLU A 97 31.72 -1.99 -9.09
N ASN A 98 30.64 -2.69 -9.44
CA ASN A 98 30.22 -3.94 -8.81
C ASN A 98 30.23 -3.91 -7.26
N SER A 99 29.66 -2.83 -6.70
CA SER A 99 29.58 -2.56 -5.25
C SER A 99 30.90 -2.17 -4.57
N GLU A 100 32.00 -2.04 -5.31
CA GLU A 100 33.26 -1.51 -4.81
C GLU A 100 33.42 -0.04 -5.23
N CYS A 101 33.48 0.86 -4.25
CA CYS A 101 33.75 2.28 -4.46
C CYS A 101 35.20 2.62 -4.08
N LYS A 102 35.95 3.17 -5.03
CA LYS A 102 37.37 3.54 -4.89
C LYS A 102 37.55 5.05 -5.07
N ILE A 103 38.35 5.66 -4.19
CA ILE A 103 38.87 7.01 -4.38
C ILE A 103 39.96 6.97 -5.45
N GLU A 104 39.76 7.76 -6.50
CA GLU A 104 40.62 7.75 -7.69
C GLU A 104 42.04 8.24 -7.40
N ASP A 105 43.02 7.57 -8.01
CA ASP A 105 44.43 7.91 -7.82
C ASP A 105 44.79 9.24 -8.50
N GLU A 106 44.05 9.64 -9.53
CA GLU A 106 44.14 10.98 -10.13
C GLU A 106 43.71 12.07 -9.14
N ALA A 107 42.62 11.86 -8.40
CA ALA A 107 42.16 12.81 -7.40
C ALA A 107 43.18 12.93 -6.27
N LYS A 108 43.74 11.82 -5.79
CA LYS A 108 44.80 11.83 -4.76
C LYS A 108 46.06 12.55 -5.23
N ARG A 109 46.47 12.35 -6.49
CA ARG A 109 47.64 13.06 -7.06
C ARG A 109 47.42 14.56 -7.15
N LYS A 110 46.20 14.99 -7.47
CA LYS A 110 45.85 16.41 -7.64
C LYS A 110 45.63 17.15 -6.33
N PHE A 111 45.02 16.49 -5.34
CA PHE A 111 44.55 17.15 -4.10
C PHE A 111 45.26 16.65 -2.82
N GLY A 112 46.12 15.64 -2.92
CA GLY A 112 46.81 15.04 -1.77
C GLY A 112 46.02 13.89 -1.14
N GLU A 113 46.24 13.65 0.14
CA GLU A 113 45.52 12.59 0.86
C GLU A 113 44.04 12.96 1.03
N ILE A 114 43.16 12.16 0.41
CA ILE A 114 41.71 12.34 0.46
C ILE A 114 41.10 11.29 1.39
N THR A 115 40.28 11.75 2.33
CA THR A 115 39.45 10.88 3.17
C THR A 115 37.98 11.10 2.83
N CYS A 116 37.26 10.05 2.47
CA CYS A 116 35.84 10.09 2.15
C CYS A 116 35.01 9.38 3.23
N THR A 117 33.80 9.87 3.44
CA THR A 117 32.78 9.20 4.26
C THR A 117 31.78 8.55 3.34
N PHE A 118 31.76 7.21 3.33
CA PHE A 118 30.84 6.42 2.52
C PHE A 118 29.61 6.05 3.35
N THR A 119 28.42 6.13 2.76
CA THR A 119 27.16 5.76 3.42
C THR A 119 26.28 4.98 2.46
N ASP A 120 25.97 3.74 2.80
CA ASP A 120 25.05 2.90 2.02
C ASP A 120 23.65 3.54 2.00
N GLN A 121 23.00 3.55 0.83
CA GLN A 121 21.62 3.99 0.70
C GLN A 121 20.74 2.75 0.53
N ILE A 122 19.86 2.52 1.51
CA ILE A 122 19.06 1.32 1.63
C ILE A 122 17.62 1.68 1.26
N ARG A 123 17.10 1.02 0.22
CA ARG A 123 15.72 1.23 -0.22
C ARG A 123 14.79 0.38 0.64
N VAL A 124 13.85 1.01 1.34
CA VAL A 124 12.87 0.29 2.18
C VAL A 124 11.62 -0.03 1.36
N ASP A 125 11.21 0.91 0.51
CA ASP A 125 10.10 0.79 -0.42
C ASP A 125 10.29 1.74 -1.63
N ASP A 126 9.30 1.81 -2.52
CA ASP A 126 9.38 2.61 -3.74
C ASP A 126 9.50 4.13 -3.52
N PHE A 127 9.12 4.61 -2.34
CA PHE A 127 9.07 6.03 -1.99
C PHE A 127 10.05 6.39 -0.85
N THR A 128 10.61 5.40 -0.16
CA THR A 128 11.42 5.57 1.03
C THR A 128 12.83 4.99 0.85
N VAL A 129 13.83 5.86 0.99
CA VAL A 129 15.24 5.49 1.07
C VAL A 129 15.79 5.94 2.42
N VAL A 130 16.50 5.05 3.10
CA VAL A 130 17.15 5.31 4.38
C VAL A 130 18.66 5.19 4.24
N SER A 131 19.39 6.06 4.94
CA SER A 131 20.84 5.97 4.98
C SER A 131 21.30 4.94 6.01
N GLY A 132 22.20 4.06 5.59
CA GLY A 132 22.88 3.09 6.44
C GLY A 132 23.99 3.71 7.28
N LYS A 133 24.93 2.87 7.73
CA LYS A 133 26.03 3.33 8.58
C LYS A 133 27.14 3.99 7.77
N SER A 134 27.44 5.25 8.08
CA SER A 134 28.56 5.95 7.48
C SER A 134 29.91 5.40 7.95
N THR A 135 30.84 5.19 7.02
CA THR A 135 32.20 4.69 7.28
C THR A 135 33.23 5.56 6.58
N MET A 136 34.24 6.04 7.32
CA MET A 136 35.35 6.79 6.75
C MET A 136 36.42 5.86 6.17
N ARG A 137 36.86 6.13 4.94
CA ARG A 137 37.92 5.40 4.23
C ARG A 137 38.78 6.35 3.39
N THR A 138 40.04 5.96 3.17
CA THR A 138 41.02 6.70 2.37
C THR A 138 41.34 6.04 1.03
N SER A 139 40.76 4.86 0.75
CA SER A 139 41.02 4.12 -0.50
C SER A 139 39.76 3.48 -1.06
N VAL A 140 39.31 2.39 -0.47
CA VAL A 140 38.24 1.53 -1.00
C VAL A 140 37.17 1.31 0.06
N TYR A 141 35.93 1.28 -0.39
CA TYR A 141 34.76 0.92 0.39
C TYR A 141 33.88 -0.06 -0.39
N ILE A 142 33.44 -1.12 0.27
CA ILE A 142 32.55 -2.12 -0.33
C ILE A 142 31.15 -1.87 0.22
N LEU A 143 30.22 -1.54 -0.67
CA LEU A 143 28.79 -1.43 -0.38
C LEU A 143 28.28 -2.82 0.02
N ARG A 144 27.74 -2.96 1.23
CA ARG A 144 27.27 -4.27 1.73
C ARG A 144 25.76 -4.34 1.85
N ASP A 145 25.17 -3.22 2.24
CA ASP A 145 23.75 -3.11 2.54
C ASP A 145 23.03 -2.26 1.48
N SER A 146 23.79 -1.58 0.60
CA SER A 146 23.25 -0.72 -0.45
C SER A 146 22.56 -1.54 -1.55
N ASP A 147 21.32 -1.17 -1.87
CA ASP A 147 20.44 -1.92 -2.80
C ASP A 147 20.75 -1.62 -4.29
N VAL A 148 21.82 -0.89 -4.56
CA VAL A 148 22.35 -0.65 -5.90
C VAL A 148 23.30 -1.79 -6.28
N VAL A 149 22.77 -2.81 -6.95
CA VAL A 149 23.55 -3.93 -7.51
C VAL A 149 23.59 -3.85 -9.03
N SER A 150 24.83 -3.84 -9.53
CA SER A 150 25.36 -4.12 -10.87
C SER A 150 24.38 -4.04 -12.06
N GLN A 151 24.58 -3.04 -12.93
CA GLN A 151 24.19 -3.21 -14.33
C GLN A 151 25.10 -4.28 -14.95
N PHE A 152 24.47 -5.32 -15.49
CA PHE A 152 25.08 -6.34 -16.36
C PHE A 152 25.71 -5.71 -17.60
#